data_AF-A0A3C2B8T6-F1
#
_entry.id   AF-A0A3C2B8T6-F1
#
_cell.length_a   1.000
_cell.length_b   1.000
_cell.length_c   1.000
_cell.angle_alpha   90.00
_cell.angle_beta   90.00
_cell.angle_gamma   90.00
#
_symmetry.space_group_name_H-M   'P 1'
#
loop_
_entity.id
_entity.type
_entity.pdbx_description
1 polymer ?
#
loop_
_entity_poly.entity_id
_entity_poly.type
_entity_poly.pdbx_seq_one_letter_code
_entity_poly.pdbx_strand_id
1 'polypeptide(L)'
;LVALKVLSTDDPGMAERLLGEAQLLAELRHPSIVSVYDSGTVDGRPWYSMTYCGGGTLAQVLQRDGTLSAGQAAAVMSAVAEALDALHQRGVVHRDVKP
;
A
#
# COMPACT_ATOMS: atom_id res chain seq x y z
N LEU A 1 10.05 3.29 12.59
CA LEU A 1 8.59 3.41 12.78
C LEU A 1 7.90 2.50 11.78
N VAL A 2 6.76 1.92 12.14
CA VAL A 2 5.92 1.08 11.25
C VAL A 2 4.49 1.61 11.26
N ALA A 3 3.75 1.38 10.19
CA ALA A 3 2.30 1.56 10.15
C ALA A 3 1.63 0.21 10.45
N LEU A 4 0.55 0.23 11.23
CA LEU A 4 -0.23 -0.96 11.56
C LEU A 4 -1.64 -0.81 10.97
N LYS A 5 -2.03 -1.70 10.06
CA LYS A 5 -3.42 -1.79 9.60
C LYS A 5 -4.11 -2.85 10.43
N VAL A 6 -5.14 -2.45 11.15
CA VAL A 6 -5.99 -3.33 11.97
C VAL A 6 -7.39 -3.25 11.40
N LEU A 7 -8.01 -4.39 11.15
CA LEU A 7 -9.38 -4.47 10.68
C LEU A 7 -10.28 -4.90 11.83
N SER A 8 -11.26 -4.07 12.15
CA SER A 8 -12.38 -4.46 13.00
C SER A 8 -13.54 -4.86 12.08
N THR A 9 -13.71 -6.16 11.88
CA THR A 9 -14.82 -6.71 11.10
C THR A 9 -15.30 -8.01 11.73
N ASP A 10 -16.61 -8.22 11.69
CA ASP A 10 -17.23 -9.50 12.05
C ASP A 10 -17.39 -10.42 10.82
N ASP A 11 -16.99 -9.94 9.63
CA ASP A 11 -17.01 -10.71 8.38
C ASP A 11 -15.73 -11.53 8.20
N PRO A 12 -15.80 -12.87 8.31
CA PRO A 12 -14.64 -13.74 8.15
C PRO A 12 -13.98 -13.61 6.76
N GLY A 13 -14.77 -13.34 5.72
CA GLY A 13 -14.27 -13.20 4.35
C GLY A 13 -13.41 -11.96 4.15
N MET A 14 -13.67 -10.88 4.91
CA MET A 14 -12.81 -9.70 4.91
C MET A 14 -11.49 -9.95 5.64
N ALA A 15 -11.51 -10.78 6.70
CA ALA A 15 -10.30 -11.13 7.43
C ALA A 15 -9.32 -11.96 6.59
N GLU A 16 -9.83 -12.98 5.90
CA GLU A 16 -9.03 -13.79 4.97
C GLU A 16 -8.44 -12.94 3.84
N ARG A 17 -9.21 -12.01 3.28
CA ARG A 17 -8.72 -11.07 2.25
C ARG A 17 -7.59 -10.20 2.75
N LEU A 18 -7.69 -9.66 3.97
CA LEU A 18 -6.64 -8.80 4.54
C LEU A 18 -5.31 -9.57 4.70
N LEU A 19 -5.38 -10.79 5.22
CA LEU A 19 -4.19 -11.63 5.40
C LEU A 19 -3.62 -12.07 4.04
N GLY A 20 -4.48 -12.38 3.07
CA GLY A 20 -4.07 -12.65 1.69
C GLY A 20 -3.37 -11.47 1.01
N GLU A 21 -3.88 -10.25 1.19
CA GLU A 21 -3.23 -9.02 0.74
C GLU A 21 -1.86 -8.84 1.40
N ALA A 22 -1.77 -9.03 2.71
CA ALA A 22 -0.53 -8.90 3.47
C ALA A 22 0.54 -9.88 2.95
N GLN A 23 0.15 -11.13 2.68
CA GLN A 23 1.05 -12.17 2.20
C GLN A 23 1.57 -11.89 0.79
N LEU A 24 0.68 -11.47 -0.11
CA LEU A 24 1.06 -11.04 -1.47
C LEU A 24 2.09 -9.90 -1.43
N LEU A 25 1.84 -8.90 -0.57
CA LEU A 25 2.70 -7.73 -0.42
C LEU A 25 4.03 -8.05 0.29
N ALA A 26 4.07 -9.07 1.16
CA ALA A 26 5.29 -9.47 1.86
C ALA A 26 6.35 -10.07 0.90
N GLU A 27 5.92 -10.66 -0.21
CA GLU A 27 6.80 -11.22 -1.24
C GLU A 27 7.32 -10.15 -2.23
N LEU A 28 6.73 -8.96 -2.20
CA LEU A 28 7.06 -7.85 -3.08
C LEU A 28 8.11 -6.94 -2.43
N ARG A 29 9.31 -6.91 -3.01
CA ARG A 29 10.38 -5.96 -2.63
C ARG A 29 10.62 -4.98 -3.76
N HIS A 30 10.20 -3.73 -3.57
CA HIS A 30 10.39 -2.64 -4.52
C HIS A 30 10.41 -1.30 -3.76
N PRO A 31 11.28 -0.33 -4.11
CA PRO A 31 11.38 0.94 -3.38
C PRO A 31 10.07 1.76 -3.36
N SER A 32 9.25 1.61 -4.40
CA SER A 32 7.96 2.32 -4.56
C SER A 32 6.74 1.49 -4.12
N ILE A 33 6.95 0.34 -3.45
CA ILE A 33 5.87 -0.49 -2.88
C ILE A 33 6.11 -0.62 -1.37
N VAL A 34 5.08 -0.37 -0.57
CA VAL A 34 5.17 -0.54 0.89
C VAL A 34 5.49 -1.99 1.22
N SER A 35 6.53 -2.21 2.03
CA SER A 35 6.89 -3.55 2.48
C SER A 35 6.04 -3.95 3.68
N VAL A 36 5.39 -5.11 3.60
CA VAL A 36 4.76 -5.75 4.75
C VAL A 36 5.82 -6.52 5.52
N TYR A 37 5.86 -6.36 6.84
CA TYR A 37 6.86 -6.99 7.70
C TYR A 37 6.32 -8.19 8.47
N ASP A 38 5.10 -8.07 8.99
CA ASP A 38 4.47 -9.09 9.82
C ASP A 38 2.94 -8.99 9.74
N SER A 39 2.24 -10.09 10.01
CA SER A 39 0.78 -10.16 10.00
C SER A 39 0.26 -11.21 10.96
N GLY A 40 -0.96 -11.05 11.45
CA GLY A 40 -1.57 -12.01 12.35
C GLY A 40 -2.99 -11.66 12.75
N THR A 41 -3.45 -12.27 13.83
CA THR A 41 -4.77 -12.01 14.43
C THR A 41 -4.63 -11.84 15.93
N VAL A 42 -5.29 -10.83 16.51
CA VAL A 42 -5.36 -10.59 17.96
C VAL A 42 -6.81 -10.31 18.33
N ASP A 43 -7.36 -11.07 19.27
CA ASP A 43 -8.78 -11.00 19.68
C ASP A 43 -9.75 -11.08 18.50
N GLY A 44 -9.47 -11.95 17.53
CA GLY A 44 -10.28 -12.10 16.31
C GLY A 44 -10.09 -10.98 15.27
N ARG A 45 -9.25 -9.98 15.53
CA ARG A 45 -8.99 -8.87 14.59
C ARG A 45 -7.70 -9.13 13.80
N PRO A 46 -7.77 -9.24 12.47
CA PRO A 46 -6.58 -9.42 11.66
C PRO A 46 -5.83 -8.09 11.53
N TRP A 47 -4.52 -8.19 11.46
CA TRP A 47 -3.62 -7.05 11.36
C TRP A 47 -2.41 -7.37 10.49
N TYR A 48 -1.78 -6.33 9.94
CA TYR A 48 -0.42 -6.42 9.42
C TYR A 48 0.35 -5.12 9.64
N SER A 49 1.66 -5.25 9.80
CA SER A 49 2.61 -4.16 9.92
C SER A 49 3.31 -3.89 8.59
N MET A 50 3.55 -2.63 8.28
CA MET A 50 4.17 -2.22 7.01
C MET A 50 5.05 -0.98 7.19
N THR A 51 5.78 -0.63 6.13
CA THR A 51 6.56 0.61 6.05
C THR A 51 5.70 1.82 6.43
N TYR A 52 6.20 2.65 7.35
CA TYR A 52 5.55 3.90 7.72
C TYR A 52 5.92 5.02 6.73
N CYS A 53 4.94 5.51 5.98
CA CYS A 53 5.08 6.64 5.06
C CYS A 53 4.58 7.94 5.73
N GLY A 54 5.45 8.60 6.50
CA GLY A 54 5.07 9.80 7.26
C GLY A 54 4.72 11.05 6.44
N GLY A 55 4.93 11.01 5.12
CA GLY A 55 4.60 12.11 4.20
C GLY A 55 3.11 12.22 3.84
N GLY A 56 2.28 11.24 4.23
CA GLY A 56 0.86 11.20 3.87
C GLY A 56 0.59 10.72 2.44
N THR A 57 -0.66 10.81 2.01
CA THR A 57 -1.08 10.43 0.66
C THR A 57 -0.87 11.57 -0.34
N LEU A 58 -0.82 11.23 -1.64
CA LEU A 58 -0.72 12.24 -2.67
C LEU A 58 -1.98 13.13 -2.70
N ALA A 59 -3.16 12.59 -2.43
CA ALA A 59 -4.39 13.37 -2.26
C ALA A 59 -4.26 14.44 -1.17
N GLN A 60 -3.64 14.12 -0.04
CA GLN A 60 -3.40 15.11 1.04
C GLN A 60 -2.43 16.21 0.57
N VAL A 61 -1.39 15.85 -0.18
CA VAL A 61 -0.47 16.82 -0.79
C VAL A 61 -1.20 17.73 -1.78
N LEU A 62 -2.00 17.16 -2.67
CA LEU A 62 -2.78 17.92 -3.65
C LEU A 62 -3.84 18.81 -2.99
N GLN A 63 -4.47 18.35 -1.90
CA GLN A 63 -5.42 19.17 -1.15
C GLN A 63 -4.73 20.37 -0.49
N ARG A 64 -3.49 20.20 0.00
CA ARG A 64 -2.72 21.25 0.67
C ARG A 64 -2.10 22.25 -0.32
N ASP A 65 -1.48 21.74 -1.38
CA ASP A 65 -0.61 22.51 -2.28
C ASP A 65 -1.28 22.81 -3.64
N GLY A 66 -2.46 22.24 -3.90
CA GLY A 66 -3.19 22.35 -5.16
C GLY A 66 -2.65 21.41 -6.23
N THR A 67 -1.67 21.87 -6.99
CA THR A 67 -1.11 21.11 -8.13
C THR A 67 0.38 20.85 -7.97
N LEU A 68 0.85 19.76 -8.55
CA LEU A 68 2.28 19.49 -8.69
C LEU A 68 2.86 20.24 -9.88
N SER A 69 4.13 20.67 -9.77
CA SER A 69 4.91 21.04 -10.95
C SER A 69 5.07 19.85 -11.89
N ALA A 70 5.34 20.11 -13.17
CA ALA A 70 5.54 19.05 -14.16
C ALA A 70 6.64 18.05 -13.75
N GLY A 71 7.73 18.53 -13.15
CA GLY A 71 8.82 17.69 -12.66
C GLY A 71 8.41 16.78 -11.50
N GLN A 72 7.63 17.31 -10.53
CA GLN A 72 7.10 16.50 -9.43
C GLN A 72 6.09 15.46 -9.93
N ALA A 73 5.19 15.84 -10.83
CA ALA A 73 4.24 14.92 -11.44
C ALA A 73 4.97 13.79 -12.20
N ALA A 74 5.98 14.12 -13.00
CA ALA A 74 6.79 13.13 -13.71
C ALA A 74 7.51 12.16 -12.75
N ALA A 75 8.09 12.67 -11.66
CA ALA A 75 8.76 11.83 -10.66
C ALA A 75 7.79 10.86 -9.97
N VAL A 76 6.60 11.33 -9.58
CA VAL A 76 5.56 10.48 -9.00
C VAL A 76 5.10 9.42 -10.00
N MET A 77 4.84 9.81 -11.25
CA MET A 77 4.38 8.88 -12.29
C MET A 77 5.43 7.82 -12.63
N SER A 78 6.72 8.18 -12.66
CA SER A 78 7.80 7.20 -12.86
C SER A 78 7.82 6.16 -11.74
N ALA A 79 7.78 6.61 -10.49
CA ALA A 79 7.78 5.73 -9.33
C ALA A 79 6.56 4.79 -9.30
N VAL A 80 5.38 5.30 -9.64
CA VAL A 80 4.15 4.49 -9.76
C VAL A 80 4.26 3.50 -10.92
N ALA A 81 4.76 3.91 -12.08
CA ALA A 81 4.93 3.03 -13.23
C ALA A 81 5.90 1.88 -12.94
N GLU A 82 7.04 2.16 -12.30
CA GLU A 82 8.01 1.15 -11.86
C GLU A 82 7.38 0.15 -10.86
N ALA A 83 6.60 0.64 -9.89
CA ALA A 83 5.89 -0.22 -8.96
C ALA A 83 4.87 -1.13 -9.67
N LEU A 84 4.08 -0.58 -10.58
CA LEU A 84 3.09 -1.34 -11.34
C LEU A 84 3.74 -2.37 -12.25
N ASP A 85 4.86 -2.04 -12.88
CA ASP A 85 5.63 -3.01 -13.67
C ASP A 85 6.11 -4.18 -12.79
N ALA A 86 6.65 -3.90 -11.60
CA ALA A 86 7.08 -4.92 -10.65
C ALA A 86 5.93 -5.82 -10.16
N LEU A 87 4.70 -5.28 -10.04
CA LEU A 87 3.49 -6.03 -9.73
C LEU A 87 3.05 -6.90 -10.92
N HIS A 88 3.01 -6.33 -12.12
CA HIS A 88 2.57 -7.02 -13.33
C HIS A 88 3.50 -8.18 -13.71
N GLN A 89 4.82 -8.05 -13.50
CA GLN A 89 5.78 -9.14 -13.69
C GLN A 89 5.49 -10.36 -12.80
N ARG A 90 4.75 -10.18 -11.70
CA ARG A 90 4.28 -11.24 -10.81
C ARG A 90 2.82 -11.63 -11.05
N GLY A 91 2.20 -11.15 -12.12
CA GLY A 91 0.80 -11.41 -12.44
C GLY A 91 -0.22 -10.70 -11.55
N VAL A 92 0.22 -9.68 -10.79
CA VAL A 92 -0.63 -8.93 -9.86
C VAL A 92 -1.12 -7.64 -10.52
N VAL A 93 -2.43 -7.39 -10.48
CA VAL A 93 -3.03 -6.12 -10.92
C VAL A 93 -3.50 -5.34 -9.68
N HIS A 94 -3.01 -4.11 -9.51
CA HIS A 94 -3.33 -3.29 -8.32
C HIS A 94 -4.82 -2.94 -8.19
N ARG A 95 -5.50 -2.65 -9.33
CA ARG A 95 -6.94 -2.32 -9.45
C ARG A 95 -7.43 -1.04 -8.78
N ASP A 96 -6.72 -0.47 -7.81
CA ASP A 96 -7.15 0.75 -7.11
C ASP A 96 -6.07 1.84 -7.05
N VAL A 97 -5.43 2.15 -8.18
CA VAL A 97 -4.41 3.20 -8.25
C VAL A 97 -5.08 4.57 -8.30
N LYS A 98 -4.82 5.41 -7.30
CA LYS A 98 -5.33 6.78 -7.18
C LYS A 98 -4.47 7.62 -6.23
N PRO A 99 -4.55 8.96 -6.29
CA PRO A 99 -3.90 9.85 -5.33
C PRO A 99 -4.40 9.68 -3.88
#